data_AF-A0A0Q8JFL5-F1
#
_entry.id   AF-A0A0Q8JFL5-F1
#
_cell.length_a   1.000
_cell.length_b   1.000
_cell.length_c   1.000
_cell.angle_alpha   90.00
_cell.angle_beta   90.00
_cell.angle_gamma   90.00
#
_symmetry.space_group_name_H-M   'P 1'
#
loop_
_entity.id
_entity.type
_entity.pdbx_description
1 polymer ?
#
loop_
_entity_poly.entity_id
_entity_poly.type
_entity_poly.pdbx_seq_one_letter_code
_entity_poly.pdbx_strand_id
1 'polypeptide(L)'
;MRVPNQGISTMNHRSLCTLGLWLAIGGSAIAASCPPGQRATPRSANAAKTSCTTPSRPRDRKPVDQTRVARARIEWSDRWGAIATGRGNTFGVAFEKLSKHDAETTALAQCRGAVGGDCAIAQSYSNQCGAVAHNRAGTALASAASASAATIEEAERLSLQRCEKSAAPAVAVDCQVAYSGCSYPARAD
;
A
#
# COMPACT_ATOMS: atom_id res chain seq x y z
N MET A 1 -45.18 26.50 2.16
CA MET A 1 -45.51 25.15 2.69
C MET A 1 -44.75 24.93 3.99
N ARG A 2 -45.22 24.00 4.81
CA ARG A 2 -45.00 23.82 6.25
C ARG A 2 -43.54 23.50 6.66
N VAL A 3 -43.31 23.84 7.93
CA VAL A 3 -42.13 23.73 8.83
C VAL A 3 -41.88 22.25 9.29
N PRO A 4 -41.03 21.95 10.31
CA PRO A 4 -39.60 21.58 10.36
C PRO A 4 -39.34 20.15 10.89
N ASN A 5 -38.07 19.75 11.16
CA ASN A 5 -37.65 19.16 12.46
C ASN A 5 -36.11 19.02 12.53
N GLN A 6 -35.37 19.81 13.32
CA GLN A 6 -34.94 19.62 14.73
C GLN A 6 -33.89 18.53 14.98
N GLY A 7 -32.87 18.89 15.75
CA GLY A 7 -31.91 17.94 16.32
C GLY A 7 -30.61 18.53 16.89
N ILE A 8 -30.65 19.69 17.54
CA ILE A 8 -29.54 20.18 18.39
C ILE A 8 -29.72 19.54 19.77
N SER A 9 -28.78 18.69 20.19
CA SER A 9 -28.68 18.27 21.59
C SER A 9 -27.34 18.73 22.16
N THR A 10 -27.43 19.80 22.93
CA THR A 10 -26.50 20.19 23.98
C THR A 10 -26.48 19.13 25.08
N MET A 11 -25.32 18.79 25.63
CA MET A 11 -25.26 18.36 27.03
C MET A 11 -23.92 18.75 27.64
N ASN A 12 -24.02 19.63 28.63
CA ASN A 12 -22.97 20.12 29.50
C ASN A 12 -23.54 19.95 30.92
N HIS A 13 -22.99 19.07 31.76
CA HIS A 13 -23.22 19.01 33.22
C HIS A 13 -22.15 18.08 33.83
N ARG A 14 -21.08 18.62 34.42
CA ARG A 14 -20.90 18.93 35.85
C ARG A 14 -20.96 17.71 36.78
N SER A 15 -19.78 17.37 37.30
CA SER A 15 -19.42 16.80 38.61
C SER A 15 -20.50 16.19 39.51
N LEU A 16 -20.22 15.02 40.09
CA LEU A 16 -19.98 14.82 41.53
C LEU A 16 -19.78 13.34 41.91
N CYS A 17 -18.94 13.14 42.92
CA CYS A 17 -18.48 11.89 43.50
C CYS A 17 -19.58 10.98 44.06
N THR A 18 -19.45 9.67 43.86
CA THR A 18 -19.94 8.66 44.80
C THR A 18 -18.90 7.54 44.95
N LEU A 19 -18.19 7.55 46.08
CA LEU A 19 -17.38 6.45 46.59
C LEU A 19 -18.32 5.30 47.00
N GLY A 20 -18.29 4.20 46.25
CA GLY A 20 -19.02 2.97 46.55
C GLY A 20 -18.06 1.87 47.04
N LEU A 21 -18.00 1.70 48.36
CA LEU A 21 -17.27 0.67 49.10
C LEU A 21 -17.86 -0.73 48.79
N TRP A 22 -17.18 -1.53 47.96
CA TRP A 22 -17.53 -2.94 47.74
C TRP A 22 -16.72 -3.85 48.67
N LEU A 23 -17.42 -4.50 49.59
CA LEU A 23 -16.92 -5.56 50.48
C LEU A 23 -16.31 -6.71 49.66
N ALA A 24 -15.04 -7.01 49.90
CA ALA A 24 -14.39 -8.21 49.41
C ALA A 24 -14.80 -9.43 50.26
N ILE A 25 -15.50 -10.39 49.65
CA ILE A 25 -15.73 -11.71 50.23
C ILE A 25 -14.42 -12.49 50.14
N GLY A 26 -13.78 -12.70 51.29
CA GLY A 26 -12.52 -13.45 51.40
C GLY A 26 -12.73 -14.94 51.14
N GLY A 27 -12.17 -15.44 50.04
CA GLY A 27 -12.00 -16.87 49.81
C GLY A 27 -10.80 -17.40 50.60
N SER A 28 -11.03 -18.32 51.52
CA SER A 28 -9.96 -19.00 52.26
C SER A 28 -9.15 -19.89 51.32
N ALA A 29 -7.92 -19.48 51.00
CA ALA A 29 -6.96 -20.35 50.32
C ALA A 29 -6.32 -21.28 51.36
N ILE A 30 -6.72 -22.55 51.36
CA ILE A 30 -5.96 -23.62 52.02
C ILE A 30 -4.64 -23.78 51.26
N ALA A 31 -3.55 -23.31 51.85
CA ALA A 31 -2.21 -23.47 51.30
C ALA A 31 -1.83 -24.96 51.29
N ALA A 32 -1.78 -25.57 50.11
CA ALA A 32 -1.22 -26.91 49.95
C ALA A 32 0.29 -26.86 50.24
N SER A 33 0.74 -27.50 51.31
CA SER A 33 2.14 -27.58 51.71
C SER A 33 2.86 -28.67 50.89
N CYS A 34 3.65 -28.25 49.90
CA CYS A 34 4.58 -29.15 49.20
C CYS A 34 5.89 -29.31 50.02
N PRO A 35 6.53 -30.49 50.01
CA PRO A 35 7.82 -30.71 50.67
C PRO A 35 8.92 -29.76 50.16
N PRO A 36 9.98 -29.52 50.96
CA PRO A 36 11.10 -28.68 50.53
C PRO A 36 11.66 -29.09 49.17
N GLY A 37 11.80 -28.12 48.26
CA GLY A 37 12.31 -28.35 46.89
C GLY A 37 11.23 -28.61 45.82
N GLN A 38 9.94 -28.56 46.18
CA GLN A 38 8.85 -28.65 45.21
C GLN A 38 7.95 -27.41 45.24
N ARG A 39 7.34 -27.09 44.09
CA ARG A 39 6.34 -26.01 43.98
C ARG A 39 4.99 -26.60 43.56
N ALA A 40 3.93 -26.10 44.19
CA ALA A 40 2.56 -26.36 43.80
C ALA A 40 2.27 -25.78 42.41
N THR A 41 1.75 -26.60 41.51
CA THR A 41 1.28 -26.15 40.19
C THR A 41 -0.17 -26.58 39.98
N PRO A 42 -1.03 -25.71 39.43
CA PRO A 42 -2.37 -26.11 39.05
C PRO A 42 -2.29 -27.06 37.84
N ARG A 43 -2.88 -28.25 37.96
CA ARG A 43 -2.87 -29.26 36.87
C ARG A 43 -3.72 -28.83 35.66
N SER A 44 -4.62 -27.87 35.85
CA SER A 44 -5.49 -27.24 34.86
C SER A 44 -6.25 -26.09 35.53
N ALA A 45 -6.66 -25.07 34.77
CA ALA A 45 -7.44 -23.93 35.28
C ALA A 45 -8.75 -24.34 36.00
N ASN A 46 -9.26 -25.56 35.75
CA ASN A 46 -10.54 -26.05 36.28
C ASN A 46 -10.43 -27.28 37.19
N ALA A 47 -9.24 -27.63 37.70
CA ALA A 47 -9.06 -28.80 38.56
C ALA A 47 -8.82 -28.39 40.02
N ALA A 48 -9.69 -28.83 40.93
CA ALA A 48 -9.56 -28.65 42.39
C ALA A 48 -8.41 -29.44 43.04
N LYS A 49 -7.46 -29.97 42.25
CA LYS A 49 -6.32 -30.77 42.72
C LYS A 49 -5.01 -30.11 42.29
N THR A 50 -4.29 -29.61 43.29
CA THR A 50 -2.92 -29.08 43.17
C THR A 50 -1.91 -30.23 43.15
N SER A 51 -0.95 -30.23 42.23
CA SER A 51 0.16 -31.21 42.21
C SER A 51 1.49 -30.52 42.52
N CYS A 52 2.35 -31.17 43.31
CA CYS A 52 3.71 -30.71 43.55
C CYS A 52 4.63 -31.20 42.42
N THR A 53 5.43 -30.30 41.85
CA THR A 53 6.46 -30.65 40.85
C THR A 53 7.83 -30.18 41.31
N THR A 54 8.87 -30.92 40.94
CA THR A 54 10.26 -30.48 41.06
C THR A 54 10.60 -29.46 39.96
N PRO A 55 11.53 -28.53 40.19
CA PRO A 55 12.08 -27.68 39.14
C PRO A 55 12.70 -28.57 38.05
N SER A 56 12.16 -28.51 36.84
CA SER A 56 12.77 -29.21 35.70
C SER A 56 14.17 -28.63 35.47
N ARG A 57 15.18 -29.49 35.36
CA ARG A 57 16.51 -29.07 34.88
C ARG A 57 16.34 -28.39 33.50
N PRO A 58 17.12 -27.34 33.18
CA PRO A 58 17.12 -26.78 31.84
C PRO A 58 17.36 -27.92 30.86
N ARG A 59 16.37 -28.19 30.01
CA ARG A 59 16.51 -29.18 28.95
C ARG A 59 17.60 -28.62 28.03
N ASP A 60 18.71 -29.35 27.87
CA ASP A 60 19.76 -28.99 26.91
C ASP A 60 19.12 -28.75 25.55
N ARG A 61 18.92 -27.47 25.19
CA ARG A 61 18.44 -27.09 23.87
C ARG A 61 19.57 -27.46 22.93
N LYS A 62 19.37 -28.50 22.11
CA LYS A 62 20.26 -28.76 20.98
C LYS A 62 20.50 -27.44 20.24
N PRO A 63 21.75 -27.09 19.90
CA PRO A 63 22.01 -25.93 19.06
C PRO A 63 21.14 -26.03 17.82
N VAL A 64 20.26 -25.06 17.60
CA VAL A 64 19.57 -24.92 16.31
C VAL A 64 20.69 -24.73 15.30
N ASP A 65 20.77 -25.65 14.35
CA ASP A 65 21.67 -25.57 13.23
C ASP A 65 21.35 -24.30 12.41
N GLN A 66 22.12 -23.25 12.68
CA GLN A 66 21.97 -21.93 12.07
C GLN A 66 22.18 -21.98 10.55
N THR A 67 22.75 -23.06 10.01
CA THR A 67 22.92 -23.22 8.56
C THR A 67 21.62 -23.54 7.83
N ARG A 68 20.62 -24.11 8.52
CA ARG A 68 19.29 -24.39 7.94
C ARG A 68 18.34 -23.18 7.97
N VAL A 69 18.70 -22.13 8.71
CA VAL A 69 18.08 -20.79 8.59
C VAL A 69 18.94 -19.96 7.64
N ALA A 70 19.20 -20.48 6.43
CA ALA A 70 19.58 -19.63 5.32
C ALA A 70 18.48 -18.59 5.20
N ARG A 71 18.76 -17.37 5.67
CA ARG A 71 17.84 -16.25 5.71
C ARG A 71 17.33 -16.07 4.28
N ALA A 72 16.10 -16.51 4.01
CA ALA A 72 15.50 -16.42 2.68
C ALA A 72 15.69 -14.98 2.21
N ARG A 73 16.62 -14.78 1.26
CA ARG A 73 16.95 -13.45 0.79
C ARG A 73 15.77 -13.02 -0.04
N ILE A 74 15.06 -11.98 0.40
CA ILE A 74 14.07 -11.33 -0.45
C ILE A 74 14.87 -10.66 -1.57
N GLU A 75 14.78 -11.24 -2.75
CA GLU A 75 15.29 -10.65 -3.98
C GLU A 75 14.20 -9.79 -4.60
N TRP A 76 14.59 -8.61 -5.10
CA TRP A 76 13.69 -7.66 -5.74
C TRP A 76 14.03 -7.61 -7.22
N SER A 77 13.01 -7.73 -8.06
CA SER A 77 13.10 -7.61 -9.50
C SER A 77 12.49 -6.28 -9.93
N ASP A 78 13.25 -5.54 -10.73
CA ASP A 78 12.82 -4.28 -11.32
C ASP A 78 11.58 -4.48 -12.18
N ARG A 79 10.67 -3.50 -12.14
CA ARG A 79 9.51 -3.47 -13.01
C ARG A 79 9.56 -2.26 -13.91
N TRP A 80 9.24 -2.50 -15.17
CA TRP A 80 9.34 -1.52 -16.23
C TRP A 80 7.96 -1.07 -16.70
N GLY A 81 7.87 0.23 -16.96
CA GLY A 81 6.76 0.84 -17.66
C GLY A 81 7.26 1.65 -18.86
N ALA A 82 6.37 1.86 -19.82
CA ALA A 82 6.63 2.69 -20.98
C ALA A 82 5.35 3.37 -21.46
N ILE A 83 5.53 4.51 -22.11
CA ILE A 83 4.48 5.31 -22.72
C ILE A 83 4.92 5.61 -24.15
N ALA A 84 4.05 5.26 -25.09
CA ALA A 84 4.16 5.67 -26.49
C ALA A 84 3.10 6.73 -26.79
N THR A 85 3.45 7.74 -27.56
CA THR A 85 2.51 8.78 -28.01
C THR A 85 2.50 8.85 -29.53
N GLY A 86 1.36 9.25 -30.08
CA GLY A 86 1.16 9.51 -31.50
C GLY A 86 0.52 10.87 -31.71
N ARG A 87 -0.06 11.10 -32.90
CA ARG A 87 -0.76 12.36 -33.22
C ARG A 87 -2.01 12.54 -32.34
N GLY A 88 -2.32 13.80 -32.02
CA GLY A 88 -3.49 14.13 -31.21
C GLY A 88 -3.35 13.57 -29.77
N ASN A 89 -4.46 13.00 -29.30
CA ASN A 89 -4.54 12.34 -28.00
C ASN A 89 -4.22 10.84 -28.07
N THR A 90 -3.58 10.36 -29.14
CA THR A 90 -3.25 8.95 -29.29
C THR A 90 -2.07 8.59 -28.38
N PHE A 91 -2.23 7.58 -27.54
CA PHE A 91 -1.16 7.05 -26.71
C PHE A 91 -1.35 5.56 -26.42
N GLY A 92 -0.29 4.91 -25.96
CA GLY A 92 -0.32 3.54 -25.44
C GLY A 92 0.59 3.41 -24.23
N VAL A 93 0.24 2.53 -23.31
CA VAL A 93 0.92 2.41 -22.03
C VAL A 93 1.28 0.96 -21.72
N ALA A 94 2.37 0.77 -21.01
CA ALA A 94 2.73 -0.50 -20.41
C ALA A 94 3.23 -0.24 -18.99
N PHE A 95 2.91 -1.16 -18.09
CA PHE A 95 3.33 -1.15 -16.70
C PHE A 95 3.63 -2.57 -16.23
N GLU A 96 4.40 -2.68 -15.16
CA GLU A 96 4.71 -3.94 -14.46
C GLU A 96 5.39 -5.00 -15.35
N LYS A 97 6.09 -4.57 -16.40
CA LYS A 97 6.82 -5.48 -17.30
C LYS A 97 8.16 -5.91 -16.71
N LEU A 98 8.61 -7.10 -17.10
CA LEU A 98 9.88 -7.68 -16.67
C LEU A 98 11.09 -6.98 -17.30
N SER A 99 10.91 -6.37 -18.47
CA SER A 99 11.99 -5.69 -19.18
C SER A 99 11.52 -4.39 -19.82
N LYS A 100 12.48 -3.48 -20.04
CA LYS A 100 12.26 -2.25 -20.81
C LYS A 100 11.72 -2.54 -22.21
N HIS A 101 12.27 -3.56 -22.88
CA HIS A 101 11.87 -3.93 -24.24
C HIS A 101 10.41 -4.40 -24.31
N ASP A 102 9.97 -5.21 -23.34
CA ASP A 102 8.57 -5.66 -23.27
C ASP A 102 7.62 -4.50 -22.99
N ALA A 103 8.04 -3.56 -22.13
CA ALA A 103 7.29 -2.33 -21.87
C ALA A 103 7.13 -1.50 -23.13
N GLU A 104 8.23 -1.19 -23.82
CA GLU A 104 8.22 -0.39 -25.04
C GLU A 104 7.38 -1.04 -26.15
N THR A 105 7.58 -2.34 -26.39
CA THR A 105 6.83 -3.09 -27.41
C THR A 105 5.34 -3.11 -27.11
N THR A 106 4.96 -3.34 -25.85
CA THR A 106 3.56 -3.32 -25.42
C THR A 106 2.95 -1.93 -25.59
N ALA A 107 3.65 -0.87 -25.16
CA ALA A 107 3.17 0.50 -25.26
C ALA A 107 2.99 0.94 -26.72
N LEU A 108 3.94 0.59 -27.60
CA LEU A 108 3.83 0.84 -29.04
C LEU A 108 2.66 0.10 -29.68
N ALA A 109 2.46 -1.17 -29.31
CA ALA A 109 1.34 -1.97 -29.83
C ALA A 109 -0.01 -1.36 -29.43
N GLN A 110 -0.18 -0.95 -28.17
CA GLN A 110 -1.39 -0.26 -27.71
C GLN A 110 -1.61 1.07 -28.44
N CYS A 111 -0.57 1.89 -28.59
CA CYS A 111 -0.67 3.19 -29.26
C CYS A 111 -1.12 3.03 -30.72
N ARG A 112 -0.54 2.07 -31.44
CA ARG A 112 -0.88 1.79 -32.84
C ARG A 112 -2.30 1.25 -33.00
N GLY A 113 -2.79 0.46 -32.05
CA GLY A 113 -4.13 -0.13 -32.08
C GLY A 113 -5.27 0.86 -31.84
N ALA A 114 -5.00 2.03 -31.22
CA ALA A 114 -6.05 2.97 -30.83
C ALA A 114 -6.67 3.75 -32.01
N VAL A 115 -5.87 4.13 -33.03
CA VAL A 115 -6.38 4.77 -34.28
C VAL A 115 -5.34 4.82 -35.42
N GLY A 116 -4.16 4.21 -35.27
CA GLY A 116 -3.14 4.13 -36.32
C GLY A 116 -2.41 5.45 -36.62
N GLY A 117 -1.09 5.47 -36.39
CA GLY A 117 -0.19 6.55 -36.77
C GLY A 117 1.25 6.27 -36.35
N ASP A 118 2.16 7.19 -36.65
CA ASP A 118 3.59 7.15 -36.24
C ASP A 118 3.73 7.28 -34.72
N CYS A 119 3.44 6.19 -34.01
CA CYS A 119 3.67 6.08 -32.58
C CYS A 119 5.16 5.92 -32.28
N ALA A 120 5.67 6.71 -31.36
CA ALA A 120 7.02 6.63 -30.85
C ALA A 120 7.02 6.52 -29.33
N ILE A 121 8.10 5.95 -28.77
CA ILE A 121 8.30 5.91 -27.32
C ILE A 121 8.56 7.33 -26.83
N ALA A 122 7.67 7.84 -25.97
CA ALA A 122 7.81 9.14 -25.33
C ALA A 122 8.52 9.03 -23.98
N GLN A 123 8.32 7.92 -23.26
CA GLN A 123 8.91 7.70 -21.94
C GLN A 123 9.06 6.20 -21.69
N SER A 124 10.23 5.80 -21.19
CA SER A 124 10.44 4.49 -20.56
C SER A 124 10.94 4.72 -19.15
N TYR A 125 10.48 3.91 -18.21
CA TYR A 125 10.76 4.09 -16.79
C TYR A 125 10.80 2.76 -16.04
N SER A 126 11.55 2.73 -14.94
CA SER A 126 11.65 1.57 -14.03
C SER A 126 11.45 2.02 -12.60
N ASN A 127 10.84 1.18 -11.77
CA ASN A 127 10.67 1.36 -10.32
C ASN A 127 10.05 2.70 -9.93
N GLN A 128 9.12 3.19 -10.76
CA GLN A 128 8.50 4.51 -10.61
C GLN A 128 7.15 4.56 -11.32
N CYS A 129 6.49 5.72 -11.26
CA CYS A 129 5.20 5.97 -11.88
C CYS A 129 5.34 6.77 -13.17
N GLY A 130 4.43 6.54 -14.11
CA GLY A 130 4.28 7.29 -15.35
C GLY A 130 2.87 7.84 -15.47
N ALA A 131 2.75 9.03 -16.06
CA ALA A 131 1.47 9.66 -16.35
C ALA A 131 1.45 10.26 -17.76
N VAL A 132 0.25 10.37 -18.32
CA VAL A 132 -0.04 10.99 -19.60
C VAL A 132 -1.09 12.07 -19.39
N ALA A 133 -0.82 13.27 -19.90
CA ALA A 133 -1.77 14.36 -20.00
C ALA A 133 -2.01 14.72 -21.47
N HIS A 134 -3.21 15.15 -21.78
CA HIS A 134 -3.63 15.49 -23.13
C HIS A 134 -4.59 16.67 -23.13
N ASN A 135 -4.74 17.33 -24.28
CA ASN A 135 -5.70 18.42 -24.43
C ASN A 135 -7.12 17.84 -24.56
N ARG A 136 -8.05 18.31 -23.71
CA ARG A 136 -9.47 17.93 -23.73
C ARG A 136 -10.12 18.17 -25.08
N ALA A 137 -9.73 19.23 -25.80
CA ALA A 137 -10.26 19.55 -27.11
C ALA A 137 -9.84 18.57 -28.23
N GLY A 138 -8.81 17.74 -28.00
CA GLY A 138 -8.42 16.65 -28.91
C GLY A 138 -8.07 17.08 -30.33
N THR A 139 -7.24 18.12 -30.48
CA THR A 139 -6.82 18.59 -31.81
C THR A 139 -5.68 17.73 -32.36
N ALA A 140 -5.68 17.46 -33.66
CA ALA A 140 -4.62 16.69 -34.33
C ALA A 140 -3.23 17.36 -34.27
N LEU A 141 -3.18 18.65 -33.93
CA LEU A 141 -1.97 19.45 -33.77
C LEU A 141 -1.35 19.33 -32.37
N ALA A 142 -2.10 18.85 -31.38
CA ALA A 142 -1.57 18.58 -30.04
C ALA A 142 -1.00 17.15 -30.01
N SER A 143 0.04 16.93 -29.23
CA SER A 143 0.50 15.58 -28.88
C SER A 143 0.28 15.37 -27.38
N ALA A 144 -0.15 14.18 -26.99
CA ALA A 144 -0.19 13.83 -25.58
C ALA A 144 1.22 13.97 -24.96
N ALA A 145 1.28 14.54 -23.76
CA ALA A 145 2.52 14.73 -23.03
C ALA A 145 2.62 13.69 -21.92
N SER A 146 3.79 13.10 -21.75
CA SER A 146 4.04 12.11 -20.70
C SER A 146 5.14 12.57 -19.75
N ALA A 147 5.11 12.07 -18.52
CA ALA A 147 6.20 12.21 -17.56
C ALA A 147 6.28 10.97 -16.66
N SER A 148 7.43 10.76 -16.04
CA SER A 148 7.60 9.77 -14.97
C SER A 148 8.20 10.41 -13.72
N ALA A 149 7.84 9.87 -12.56
CA ALA A 149 8.31 10.31 -11.26
C ALA A 149 8.16 9.19 -10.21
N ALA A 150 8.74 9.37 -9.03
CA ALA A 150 8.66 8.38 -7.95
C ALA A 150 7.23 8.10 -7.45
N THR A 151 6.32 9.07 -7.58
CA THR A 151 4.91 8.96 -7.18
C THR A 151 3.97 9.33 -8.32
N ILE A 152 2.70 8.92 -8.20
CA ILE A 152 1.65 9.22 -9.17
C ILE A 152 1.44 10.73 -9.28
N GLU A 153 1.33 11.42 -8.15
CA GLU A 153 0.98 12.84 -8.08
C GLU A 153 2.03 13.70 -8.79
N GLU A 154 3.32 13.37 -8.60
CA GLU A 154 4.40 14.09 -9.25
C GLU A 154 4.46 13.79 -10.75
N ALA A 155 4.20 12.53 -11.15
CA ALA A 155 4.14 12.16 -12.56
C ALA A 155 3.00 12.91 -13.26
N GLU A 156 1.83 12.97 -12.64
CA GLU A 156 0.66 13.72 -13.13
C GLU A 156 0.98 15.20 -13.26
N ARG A 157 1.49 15.84 -12.21
CA ARG A 157 1.87 17.26 -12.19
C ARG A 157 2.85 17.59 -13.32
N LEU A 158 3.87 16.76 -13.51
CA LEU A 158 4.87 16.94 -14.58
C LEU A 158 4.26 16.73 -15.97
N SER A 159 3.36 15.75 -16.13
CA SER A 159 2.70 15.51 -17.42
C SER A 159 1.79 16.68 -17.82
N LEU A 160 1.03 17.24 -16.87
CA LEU A 160 0.19 18.43 -17.08
C LEU A 160 1.04 19.64 -17.46
N GLN A 161 2.13 19.90 -16.71
CA GLN A 161 3.04 21.01 -17.01
C GLN A 161 3.65 20.88 -18.42
N ARG A 162 3.99 19.67 -18.85
CA ARG A 162 4.50 19.42 -20.22
C ARG A 162 3.42 19.64 -21.27
N CYS A 163 2.19 19.21 -21.00
CA CYS A 163 1.04 19.44 -21.88
C CYS A 163 0.81 20.94 -22.09
N GLU A 164 0.75 21.73 -21.01
CA GLU A 164 0.54 23.17 -21.08
C GLU A 164 1.64 23.90 -21.87
N LYS A 165 2.91 23.48 -21.68
CA LYS A 165 4.07 24.05 -22.40
C LYS A 165 4.12 23.69 -23.88
N SER A 166 3.48 22.59 -24.28
CA SER A 166 3.47 22.14 -25.67
C SER A 166 2.49 22.93 -26.55
N ALA A 167 1.67 23.80 -25.94
CA ALA A 167 0.71 24.62 -26.65
C ALA A 167 1.39 25.73 -27.45
N ALA A 168 1.00 25.86 -28.72
CA ALA A 168 1.29 27.08 -29.47
C ALA A 168 0.57 28.27 -28.81
N PRO A 169 1.18 29.47 -28.76
CA PRO A 169 0.66 30.64 -28.03
C PRO A 169 -0.72 31.15 -28.48
N ALA A 170 -1.28 30.64 -29.59
CA ALA A 170 -2.59 30.99 -30.11
C ALA A 170 -3.70 29.95 -29.81
N VAL A 171 -3.39 28.85 -29.12
CA VAL A 171 -4.36 27.77 -28.83
C VAL A 171 -4.53 27.64 -27.32
N ALA A 172 -5.74 27.89 -26.83
CA ALA A 172 -6.09 27.54 -25.46
C ALA A 172 -5.98 26.01 -25.28
N VAL A 173 -5.11 25.59 -24.37
CA VAL A 173 -4.94 24.19 -23.96
C VAL A 173 -5.69 23.96 -22.66
N ASP A 174 -6.64 23.03 -22.69
CA ASP A 174 -7.30 22.49 -21.50
C ASP A 174 -6.70 21.10 -21.24
N CYS A 175 -5.56 21.08 -20.55
CA CYS A 175 -4.82 19.85 -20.28
C CYS A 175 -5.44 19.07 -19.12
N GLN A 176 -5.65 17.77 -19.31
CA GLN A 176 -6.10 16.85 -18.27
C GLN A 176 -5.29 15.56 -18.28
N VAL A 177 -5.21 14.88 -17.15
CA VAL A 177 -4.59 13.56 -17.04
C VAL A 177 -5.49 12.53 -17.73
N ALA A 178 -4.91 11.78 -18.66
CA ALA A 178 -5.53 10.63 -19.34
C ALA A 178 -5.19 9.30 -18.67
N TYR A 179 -4.00 9.19 -18.09
CA TYR A 179 -3.50 7.97 -17.47
C TYR A 179 -2.48 8.30 -16.40
N SER A 180 -2.47 7.52 -15.33
CA SER A 180 -1.37 7.42 -14.38
C SER A 180 -1.27 6.00 -13.82
N GLY A 181 -0.05 5.53 -13.57
CA GLY A 181 0.19 4.19 -13.02
C GLY A 181 1.66 3.93 -12.73
N CYS A 182 1.96 2.91 -11.93
CA CYS A 182 3.30 2.62 -11.44
C CYS A 182 3.81 1.26 -11.88
N SER A 183 5.14 1.14 -11.93
CA SER A 183 5.88 -0.11 -12.12
C SER A 183 6.89 -0.23 -10.99
N TYR A 184 6.42 -0.63 -9.81
CA TYR A 184 7.28 -0.71 -8.61
C TYR A 184 7.99 -2.06 -8.54
N PRO A 185 9.17 -2.14 -7.89
CA PRO A 185 9.89 -3.40 -7.81
C PRO A 185 9.03 -4.47 -7.10
N ALA A 186 8.99 -5.66 -7.69
CA ALA A 186 8.27 -6.80 -7.15
C ALA A 186 9.27 -7.83 -6.60
N ARG A 187 8.81 -8.76 -5.74
CA ARG A 187 9.67 -9.87 -5.33
C ARG A 187 10.04 -10.70 -6.56
N ALA A 188 11.30 -11.08 -6.68
CA ALA A 188 11.73 -12.08 -7.64
C ALA A 188 11.13 -13.43 -7.23
N ASP A 189 10.57 -14.14 -8.20
CA ASP A 189 9.95 -15.45 -8.10
C ASP A 189 10.97 -16.60 -8.13
#